data_AF-A0A7S2IYS7-F1
#
_entry.id   AF-A0A7S2IYS7-F1
#
_cell.length_a   1.000
_cell.length_b   1.000
_cell.length_c   1.000
_cell.angle_alpha   90.00
_cell.angle_beta   90.00
_cell.angle_gamma   90.00
#
_symmetry.space_group_name_H-M   'P 1'
#
loop_
_entity.id
_entity.type
_entity.pdbx_description
1 polymer ?
#
loop_
_entity_poly.entity_id
_entity_poly.type
_entity_poly.pdbx_seq_one_letter_code
_entity_poly.pdbx_strand_id
1 'polypeptide(L)'
;AGGAGGGGSSGTATTADKEMEEGGPEVGVGLSLDSFLQTVEAACEGWSFMRMEQRSEITGEPAIRNTWVVGLSAQQAMTSYQDSRSVSEWWCTGLTYDGFVVALCRCAEALFSAVDAMATAHKVDTMIKLVLGGGSLDRATVVDAATYVRAPPRFDAHAHVAQAQGEGDPKASYTGSSAVPVGRWLECWAAMDLTSLHSYPRWDGIVYTLLQPYFATLCRLYAAYAAPAPRAEADLSPPPLEIWASSLEMVPEQWASLVVDMGLCSAGDERLALFLEAFESQQPLPSHEPNDHADYVPSSSDYVSSSSGGGRSLPHFISALLSAAFTFANPGYVDAAAAGDIDIDRLIAVPESTARLLEDRVPLTLMRRCHARLQQEVDLAKALLNDKSAKLQQARTRERNQAIEAAGALKRQPRDDDDSDERRPLRHQAKIHGSKEEKKKADPAELRAEVERRQQLLDDFTRVVKRKQADLVLLQNELRPLLPNEGGGKG
;
A
#
# COMPACT_ATOMS: atom_id res chain seq x y z
N ALA A 1 -88.81 27.76 19.07
CA ALA A 1 -88.40 29.14 19.40
C ALA A 1 -87.88 29.75 18.10
N GLY A 2 -88.66 30.52 17.34
CA GLY A 2 -89.25 31.81 17.70
C GLY A 2 -88.14 32.88 17.56
N GLY A 3 -88.17 33.83 16.65
CA GLY A 3 -89.14 34.23 15.64
C GLY A 3 -88.66 35.51 14.92
N ALA A 4 -89.47 35.96 13.96
CA ALA A 4 -89.63 37.32 13.40
C ALA A 4 -88.39 38.02 12.78
N GLY A 5 -88.47 38.78 11.69
CA GLY A 5 -89.58 39.20 10.84
C GLY A 5 -89.20 40.51 10.11
N GLY A 6 -89.81 40.74 8.93
CA GLY A 6 -89.91 42.05 8.24
C GLY A 6 -88.65 42.50 7.49
N GLY A 7 -88.71 43.07 6.29
CA GLY A 7 -89.82 43.58 5.49
C GLY A 7 -89.28 43.99 4.12
N GLY A 8 -90.14 44.00 3.10
CA GLY A 8 -89.77 44.39 1.75
C GLY A 8 -89.47 45.89 1.62
N SER A 9 -88.63 46.21 0.64
CA SER A 9 -88.56 47.53 0.02
C SER A 9 -88.14 47.35 -1.44
N SER A 10 -89.08 47.65 -2.33
CA SER A 10 -88.88 47.77 -3.76
C SER A 10 -88.05 49.02 -4.06
N GLY A 11 -86.84 48.83 -4.56
CA GLY A 11 -86.00 49.90 -5.12
C GLY A 11 -85.99 49.83 -6.64
N THR A 12 -86.52 50.87 -7.26
CA THR A 12 -86.57 51.12 -8.70
C THR A 12 -85.20 51.28 -9.35
N ALA A 13 -85.16 50.95 -10.63
CA ALA A 13 -84.06 51.08 -11.59
C ALA A 13 -83.24 52.37 -11.51
N THR A 14 -81.93 52.21 -11.65
CA THR A 14 -81.05 53.09 -12.42
C THR A 14 -79.97 52.24 -13.08
N THR A 15 -80.16 51.96 -14.37
CA THR A 15 -79.10 51.54 -15.29
C THR A 15 -78.12 52.71 -15.43
N ALA A 16 -77.07 52.70 -14.63
CA ALA A 16 -75.88 53.48 -14.90
C ALA A 16 -75.02 52.65 -15.86
N ASP A 17 -75.06 53.02 -17.14
CA ASP A 17 -74.01 52.69 -18.11
C ASP A 17 -72.70 53.20 -17.54
N LYS A 18 -72.00 52.31 -16.85
CA LYS A 18 -70.59 52.48 -16.55
C LYS A 18 -69.89 51.99 -17.81
N GLU A 19 -69.50 52.94 -18.64
CA GLU A 19 -68.50 52.71 -19.68
C GLU A 19 -67.35 51.94 -19.02
N MET A 20 -67.31 50.63 -19.27
CA MET A 20 -66.08 49.87 -19.11
C MET A 20 -65.16 50.47 -20.15
N GLU A 21 -64.28 51.39 -19.72
CA GLU A 21 -63.03 51.59 -20.42
C GLU A 21 -62.45 50.19 -20.65
N GLU A 22 -62.56 49.71 -21.88
CA GLU A 22 -61.73 48.64 -22.42
C GLU A 22 -60.29 49.17 -22.36
N GLY A 23 -59.71 49.15 -21.16
CA GLY A 23 -58.29 49.18 -20.96
C GLY A 23 -57.77 47.91 -21.62
N GLY A 24 -57.48 48.02 -22.92
CA GLY A 24 -56.71 47.01 -23.63
C GLY A 24 -55.47 46.66 -22.82
N PRO A 25 -54.99 45.40 -22.89
CA PRO A 25 -53.89 44.93 -22.07
C PRO A 25 -52.75 45.96 -22.11
N GLU A 26 -52.36 46.48 -20.94
CA GLU A 26 -51.29 47.46 -20.85
C GLU A 26 -50.06 46.89 -21.55
N VAL A 27 -49.76 47.45 -22.73
CA VAL A 27 -48.67 47.01 -23.57
C VAL A 27 -47.38 47.32 -22.82
N GLY A 28 -46.76 46.28 -22.25
CA GLY A 28 -45.46 46.41 -21.59
C GLY A 28 -45.33 45.75 -20.22
N VAL A 29 -46.37 45.11 -19.68
CA VAL A 29 -46.27 44.39 -18.40
C VAL A 29 -45.75 42.96 -18.63
N GLY A 30 -44.47 42.72 -18.33
CA GLY A 30 -43.85 41.39 -18.31
C GLY A 30 -42.55 41.26 -19.12
N LEU A 31 -41.81 40.17 -18.88
CA LEU A 31 -40.58 39.85 -19.61
C LEU A 31 -40.93 39.31 -21.00
N SER A 32 -40.41 39.95 -22.06
CA SER A 32 -40.63 39.50 -23.44
C SER A 32 -39.88 38.19 -23.74
N LEU A 33 -40.30 37.48 -24.79
CA LEU A 33 -39.62 36.27 -25.24
C LEU A 33 -38.15 36.55 -25.60
N ASP A 34 -37.88 37.63 -26.33
CA ASP A 34 -36.52 37.98 -26.75
C ASP A 34 -35.62 38.26 -25.55
N SER A 35 -36.11 39.02 -24.55
CA SER A 35 -35.36 39.28 -23.33
C SER A 35 -35.15 38.01 -22.49
N PHE A 36 -36.13 37.11 -22.44
CA PHE A 36 -35.98 35.81 -21.79
C PHE A 36 -34.92 34.94 -22.48
N LEU A 37 -34.99 34.80 -23.80
CA LEU A 37 -34.06 34.01 -24.58
C LEU A 37 -32.64 34.55 -24.46
N GLN A 38 -32.45 35.87 -24.54
CA GLN A 38 -31.14 36.50 -24.35
C GLN A 38 -30.56 36.24 -22.95
N THR A 39 -31.41 36.26 -21.92
CA THR A 39 -31.01 35.98 -20.53
C THR A 39 -30.58 34.52 -20.36
N VAL A 40 -31.37 33.59 -20.89
CA VAL A 40 -31.08 32.15 -20.82
C VAL A 40 -29.85 31.79 -21.67
N GLU A 41 -29.72 32.37 -22.86
CA GLU A 41 -28.56 32.18 -23.74
C GLU A 41 -27.27 32.63 -23.05
N ALA A 42 -27.28 33.81 -22.43
CA ALA A 42 -26.12 34.30 -21.67
C ALA A 42 -25.77 33.37 -20.49
N ALA A 43 -26.79 32.87 -19.78
CA ALA A 43 -26.61 31.97 -18.64
C ALA A 43 -26.10 30.56 -19.03
N CYS A 44 -26.42 30.10 -20.25
CA CYS A 44 -26.06 28.76 -20.73
C CYS A 44 -24.78 28.75 -21.59
N GLU A 45 -24.02 29.86 -21.63
CA GLU A 45 -22.84 30.02 -22.48
C GLU A 45 -23.17 29.78 -23.96
N GLY A 46 -24.31 30.34 -24.39
CA GLY A 46 -24.91 30.11 -25.69
C GLY A 46 -25.80 28.85 -25.74
N TRP A 47 -26.31 28.54 -26.92
CA TRP A 47 -27.10 27.32 -27.19
C TRP A 47 -26.20 26.11 -27.45
N SER A 48 -25.15 25.96 -26.65
CA SER A 48 -24.12 24.94 -26.82
C SER A 48 -24.40 23.69 -25.98
N PHE A 49 -24.08 22.54 -26.56
CA PHE A 49 -24.06 21.25 -25.88
C PHE A 49 -22.63 20.91 -25.48
N MET A 50 -22.43 20.57 -24.22
CA MET A 50 -21.13 20.22 -23.67
C MET A 50 -21.14 18.76 -23.24
N ARG A 51 -20.10 18.02 -23.63
CA ARG A 51 -19.86 16.68 -23.09
C ARG A 51 -19.17 16.82 -21.75
N MET A 52 -19.73 16.19 -20.73
CA MET A 52 -19.24 16.18 -19.38
C MET A 52 -18.94 14.76 -18.93
N GLU A 53 -17.87 14.58 -18.19
CA GLU A 53 -17.47 13.30 -17.62
C GLU A 53 -17.56 13.41 -16.09
N GLN A 54 -18.16 12.41 -15.45
CA GLN A 54 -18.18 12.35 -13.99
C GLN A 54 -16.76 12.16 -13.48
N ARG A 55 -16.38 12.89 -12.43
CA ARG A 55 -15.07 12.74 -11.78
C ARG A 55 -15.23 12.11 -10.39
N SER A 56 -14.19 11.41 -9.94
CA SER A 56 -14.13 10.83 -8.60
C SER A 56 -12.71 10.84 -8.05
N GLU A 57 -12.60 10.97 -6.74
CA GLU A 57 -11.36 10.76 -5.97
C GLU A 57 -11.08 9.28 -5.69
N ILE A 58 -12.04 8.39 -6.00
CA ILE A 58 -11.98 6.97 -5.69
C ILE A 58 -11.40 6.21 -6.88
N THR A 59 -10.34 5.46 -6.62
CA THR A 59 -9.60 4.75 -7.67
C THR A 59 -10.45 3.66 -8.31
N GLY A 60 -10.56 3.66 -9.64
CA GLY A 60 -11.32 2.64 -10.37
C GLY A 60 -12.84 2.73 -10.17
N GLU A 61 -13.37 3.85 -9.66
CA GLU A 61 -14.80 4.04 -9.50
C GLU A 61 -15.51 3.97 -10.87
N PRO A 62 -16.50 3.08 -11.03
CA PRO A 62 -17.20 2.89 -12.31
C PRO A 62 -17.97 4.14 -12.73
N ALA A 63 -18.41 4.95 -11.76
CA ALA A 63 -19.16 6.19 -12.00
C ALA A 63 -18.38 7.20 -12.86
N ILE A 64 -17.04 7.20 -12.83
CA ILE A 64 -16.21 8.09 -13.68
C ILE A 64 -16.52 7.90 -15.18
N ARG A 65 -17.07 6.74 -15.56
CA ARG A 65 -17.41 6.42 -16.95
C ARG A 65 -18.72 7.05 -17.42
N ASN A 66 -19.50 7.64 -16.52
CA ASN A 66 -20.71 8.34 -16.90
C ASN A 66 -20.34 9.60 -17.68
N THR A 67 -20.72 9.62 -18.95
CA THR A 67 -20.61 10.82 -19.79
C THR A 67 -22.00 11.34 -20.10
N TRP A 68 -22.20 12.63 -19.85
CA TRP A 68 -23.45 13.32 -20.12
C TRP A 68 -23.25 14.34 -21.21
N VAL A 69 -24.30 14.59 -21.99
CA VAL A 69 -24.36 15.73 -22.89
C VAL A 69 -25.34 16.72 -22.26
N VAL A 70 -24.79 17.80 -21.72
CA VAL A 70 -25.55 18.83 -21.02
C VAL A 70 -25.69 20.02 -21.95
N GLY A 71 -26.93 20.48 -22.16
CA GLY A 71 -27.20 21.58 -23.08
C GLY A 71 -28.66 21.90 -23.18
N LEU A 72 -28.94 23.14 -23.56
CA LEU A 72 -30.27 23.65 -23.80
C LEU A 72 -30.29 24.27 -25.19
N SER A 73 -31.29 23.93 -26.00
CA SER A 73 -31.52 24.56 -27.30
C SER A 73 -32.46 25.76 -27.18
N ALA A 74 -32.34 26.71 -28.10
CA ALA A 74 -33.25 27.86 -28.19
C ALA A 74 -34.73 27.43 -28.27
N GLN A 75 -35.01 26.33 -28.99
CA GLN A 75 -36.37 25.80 -29.11
C GLN A 75 -36.91 25.24 -27.79
N GLN A 76 -36.08 24.57 -26.98
CA GLN A 76 -36.47 24.10 -25.65
C GLN A 76 -36.73 25.27 -24.69
N ALA A 77 -35.90 26.32 -24.74
CA ALA A 77 -36.13 27.54 -23.97
C ALA A 77 -37.43 28.25 -24.40
N MET A 78 -37.67 28.38 -25.70
CA MET A 78 -38.91 28.96 -26.24
C MET A 78 -40.15 28.17 -25.84
N THR A 79 -40.08 26.83 -25.86
CA THR A 79 -41.17 25.96 -25.39
C THR A 79 -41.41 26.15 -23.89
N SER A 80 -40.35 26.23 -23.09
CA SER A 80 -40.43 26.48 -21.65
C SER A 80 -41.05 27.85 -21.33
N TYR A 81 -40.77 28.87 -22.14
CA TYR A 81 -41.42 30.19 -22.05
C TYR A 81 -42.93 30.11 -22.37
N GLN A 82 -43.31 29.40 -23.43
CA GLN A 82 -44.72 29.29 -23.84
C GLN A 82 -45.53 28.53 -22.80
N ASP A 83 -45.00 27.40 -22.31
CA ASP A 83 -45.68 26.52 -21.37
C ASP A 83 -45.80 27.08 -19.94
N SER A 84 -45.00 28.09 -19.60
CA SER A 84 -45.02 28.74 -18.28
C SER A 84 -46.03 29.88 -18.19
N ARG A 85 -46.66 30.27 -19.30
CA ARG A 85 -47.72 31.28 -19.29
C ARG A 85 -48.97 30.71 -18.63
N SER A 86 -49.45 31.37 -17.59
CA SER A 86 -50.73 31.03 -16.99
C SER A 86 -51.88 31.43 -17.92
N VAL A 87 -52.87 30.55 -18.09
CA VAL A 87 -54.11 30.84 -18.84
C VAL A 87 -54.87 32.01 -18.19
N SER A 88 -54.74 32.17 -16.87
CA SER A 88 -55.36 33.28 -16.15
C SER A 88 -54.69 34.63 -16.43
N GLU A 89 -53.51 34.67 -17.05
CA GLU A 89 -52.73 35.89 -17.30
C GLU A 89 -52.71 36.27 -18.79
N TRP A 90 -53.77 35.93 -19.51
CA TRP A 90 -53.92 36.19 -20.95
C TRP A 90 -53.79 37.68 -21.34
N TRP A 91 -54.02 38.59 -20.40
CA TRP A 91 -53.85 40.04 -20.59
C TRP A 91 -52.38 40.50 -20.56
N CYS A 92 -51.44 39.71 -20.03
CA CYS A 92 -50.02 40.08 -20.04
C CYS A 92 -49.41 39.74 -21.39
N THR A 93 -48.68 40.66 -22.01
CA THR A 93 -47.97 40.41 -23.27
C THR A 93 -46.66 39.61 -23.08
N GLY A 94 -46.10 39.63 -21.87
CA GLY A 94 -44.89 38.89 -21.48
C GLY A 94 -45.10 37.90 -20.32
N LEU A 95 -44.01 37.31 -19.84
CA LEU A 95 -44.01 36.51 -18.61
C LEU A 95 -44.12 37.40 -17.37
N THR A 96 -45.02 37.03 -16.46
CA THR A 96 -45.03 37.52 -15.08
C THR A 96 -43.82 36.96 -14.31
N TYR A 97 -43.57 37.46 -13.10
CA TYR A 97 -42.49 36.94 -12.26
C TYR A 97 -42.65 35.44 -11.99
N ASP A 98 -43.86 34.99 -11.64
CA ASP A 98 -44.14 33.58 -11.37
C ASP A 98 -43.98 32.73 -12.63
N GLY A 99 -44.47 33.22 -13.77
CA GLY A 99 -44.23 32.58 -15.07
C GLY A 99 -42.74 32.46 -15.40
N PHE A 100 -41.95 33.51 -15.15
CA PHE A 100 -40.50 33.48 -15.35
C PHE A 100 -39.82 32.42 -14.49
N VAL A 101 -40.17 32.30 -13.22
CA VAL A 101 -39.63 31.25 -12.33
C VAL A 101 -40.00 29.86 -12.85
N VAL A 102 -41.25 29.64 -13.27
CA VAL A 102 -41.69 28.35 -13.85
C VAL A 102 -40.93 28.04 -15.16
N ALA A 103 -40.71 29.04 -16.01
CA ALA A 103 -39.94 28.90 -17.23
C ALA A 103 -38.50 28.45 -16.93
N LEU A 104 -37.85 29.06 -15.93
CA LEU A 104 -36.51 28.67 -15.49
C LEU A 104 -36.47 27.25 -14.94
N CYS A 105 -37.46 26.83 -14.14
CA CYS A 105 -37.54 25.46 -13.65
C CYS A 105 -37.60 24.43 -14.78
N ARG A 106 -38.38 24.72 -15.84
CA ARG A 106 -38.47 23.86 -17.03
C ARG A 106 -37.19 23.85 -17.84
N CYS A 107 -36.55 25.01 -18.02
CA CYS A 107 -35.23 25.10 -18.64
C CYS A 107 -34.18 24.30 -17.86
N ALA A 108 -34.21 24.33 -16.53
CA ALA A 108 -33.29 23.57 -15.69
C ALA A 108 -33.42 22.06 -15.90
N GLU A 109 -34.66 21.54 -15.91
CA GLU A 109 -34.90 20.12 -16.18
C GLU A 109 -34.47 19.71 -17.59
N ALA A 110 -34.73 20.55 -18.60
CA ALA A 110 -34.28 20.28 -19.96
C ALA A 110 -32.75 20.30 -20.07
N LEU A 111 -32.10 21.32 -19.50
CA LEU A 111 -30.64 21.52 -19.53
C LEU A 111 -29.90 20.34 -18.89
N PHE A 112 -30.34 19.89 -17.72
CA PHE A 112 -29.73 18.81 -16.94
C PHE A 112 -30.51 17.49 -17.04
N SER A 113 -31.28 17.30 -18.12
CA SER A 113 -32.11 16.10 -18.30
C SER A 113 -31.30 14.81 -18.35
N ALA A 114 -30.09 14.86 -18.90
CA ALA A 114 -29.18 13.70 -18.99
C ALA A 114 -28.48 13.37 -17.67
N VAL A 115 -28.47 14.27 -16.68
CA VAL A 115 -27.72 14.11 -15.42
C VAL A 115 -28.65 13.59 -14.33
N ASP A 116 -28.90 12.28 -14.34
CA ASP A 116 -29.79 11.61 -13.38
C ASP A 116 -29.31 11.73 -11.92
N ALA A 117 -28.00 11.92 -11.72
CA ALA A 117 -27.40 12.10 -10.41
C ALA A 117 -27.78 13.45 -9.74
N MET A 118 -28.24 14.44 -10.51
CA MET A 118 -28.68 15.72 -9.98
C MET A 118 -30.15 15.67 -9.58
N ALA A 119 -30.46 15.91 -8.31
CA ALA A 119 -31.84 16.08 -7.87
C ALA A 119 -32.49 17.31 -8.54
N THR A 120 -33.78 17.24 -8.87
CA THR A 120 -34.57 18.34 -9.49
C THR A 120 -34.36 19.68 -8.78
N ALA A 121 -34.40 19.71 -7.44
CA ALA A 121 -34.18 20.93 -6.68
C ALA A 121 -32.79 21.55 -6.94
N HIS A 122 -31.76 20.71 -7.08
CA HIS A 122 -30.40 21.15 -7.37
C HIS A 122 -30.26 21.66 -8.81
N LYS A 123 -30.94 21.01 -9.77
CA LYS A 123 -31.00 21.47 -11.17
C LYS A 123 -31.57 22.89 -11.26
N VAL A 124 -32.69 23.14 -10.58
CA VAL A 124 -33.35 24.45 -10.55
C VAL A 124 -32.48 25.50 -9.86
N ASP A 125 -31.94 25.19 -8.67
CA ASP A 125 -31.02 26.09 -7.95
C ASP A 125 -29.80 26.46 -8.80
N THR A 126 -29.24 25.48 -9.53
CA THR A 126 -28.15 25.69 -10.49
C THR A 126 -28.56 26.64 -11.61
N MET A 127 -29.72 26.43 -12.24
CA MET A 127 -30.20 27.29 -13.32
C MET A 127 -30.39 28.73 -12.85
N ILE A 128 -30.95 28.93 -11.66
CA ILE A 128 -31.10 30.25 -11.06
C ILE A 128 -29.74 30.90 -10.81
N LYS A 129 -28.78 30.15 -10.27
CA LYS A 129 -27.41 30.64 -10.04
C LYS A 129 -26.69 31.00 -11.34
N LEU A 130 -26.89 30.24 -12.42
CA LEU A 130 -26.34 30.55 -13.74
C LEU A 130 -26.91 31.86 -14.29
N VAL A 131 -28.23 32.05 -14.18
CA VAL A 131 -28.92 33.28 -14.62
C VAL A 131 -28.51 34.50 -13.79
N LEU A 132 -28.44 34.37 -12.47
CA LEU A 132 -28.08 35.48 -11.56
C LEU A 132 -26.58 35.77 -11.55
N GLY A 133 -25.75 34.76 -11.79
CA GLY A 133 -24.29 34.83 -11.70
C GLY A 133 -23.62 35.58 -12.86
N GLY A 134 -24.39 35.99 -13.89
CA GLY A 134 -23.91 36.85 -14.97
C GLY A 134 -22.69 36.29 -15.73
N GLY A 135 -22.58 34.97 -15.86
CA GLY A 135 -21.47 34.28 -16.53
C GLY A 135 -20.23 34.01 -15.67
N SER A 136 -20.26 34.33 -14.37
CA SER A 136 -19.17 34.00 -13.41
C SER A 136 -19.11 32.50 -13.07
N LEU A 137 -20.26 31.82 -13.15
CA LEU A 137 -20.41 30.42 -12.78
C LEU A 137 -20.45 29.56 -14.04
N ASP A 138 -19.44 28.72 -14.22
CA ASP A 138 -19.35 27.79 -15.34
C ASP A 138 -20.25 26.57 -15.10
N ARG A 139 -21.03 26.20 -16.14
CA ARG A 139 -21.91 25.02 -16.12
C ARG A 139 -21.15 23.75 -15.76
N ALA A 140 -19.92 23.60 -16.24
CA ALA A 140 -19.12 22.40 -15.95
C ALA A 140 -18.75 22.31 -14.47
N THR A 141 -18.43 23.45 -13.85
CA THR A 141 -18.11 23.51 -12.42
C THR A 141 -19.28 23.10 -11.54
N VAL A 142 -20.53 23.47 -11.90
CA VAL A 142 -21.70 23.12 -11.07
C VAL A 142 -22.10 21.65 -11.22
N VAL A 143 -22.13 21.14 -12.46
CA VAL A 143 -22.41 19.72 -12.70
C VAL A 143 -21.36 18.85 -12.03
N ASP A 144 -20.09 19.24 -12.11
CA ASP A 144 -19.03 18.55 -11.39
C ASP A 144 -19.29 18.61 -9.88
N ALA A 145 -19.49 19.79 -9.28
CA ALA A 145 -19.76 19.89 -7.84
C ALA A 145 -20.95 19.03 -7.35
N ALA A 146 -21.99 18.85 -8.18
CA ALA A 146 -23.16 18.05 -7.87
C ALA A 146 -22.96 16.53 -8.08
N THR A 147 -22.09 16.14 -9.01
CA THR A 147 -21.90 14.73 -9.40
C THR A 147 -20.56 14.14 -8.95
N TYR A 148 -19.67 14.98 -8.43
CA TYR A 148 -18.33 14.59 -8.01
C TYR A 148 -18.39 13.60 -6.84
N VAL A 149 -17.86 12.39 -7.08
CA VAL A 149 -17.83 11.35 -6.06
C VAL A 149 -16.58 11.56 -5.20
N ARG A 150 -16.78 12.20 -4.05
CA ARG A 150 -15.73 12.41 -3.05
C ARG A 150 -15.34 11.10 -2.38
N ALA A 151 -14.05 10.90 -2.22
CA ALA A 151 -13.51 9.82 -1.42
C ALA A 151 -13.79 10.11 0.06
N PRO A 152 -14.06 9.08 0.87
CA PRO A 152 -13.97 9.24 2.31
C PRO A 152 -12.52 9.65 2.67
N PRO A 153 -12.31 10.37 3.78
CA PRO A 153 -10.95 10.63 4.25
C PRO A 153 -10.23 9.30 4.51
N ARG A 154 -8.92 9.27 4.24
CA ARG A 154 -8.06 8.13 4.58
C ARG A 154 -8.24 7.76 6.04
N PHE A 155 -8.25 6.46 6.34
CA PHE A 155 -8.35 5.94 7.69
C PHE A 155 -7.23 6.49 8.60
N ASP A 156 -7.64 7.18 9.67
CA ASP A 156 -6.73 7.71 10.68
C ASP A 156 -6.32 6.60 11.67
N ALA A 157 -5.24 5.90 11.33
CA ALA A 157 -4.67 4.85 12.14
C ALA A 157 -4.17 5.35 13.51
N HIS A 158 -3.72 6.61 13.61
CA HIS A 158 -3.25 7.17 14.87
C HIS A 158 -4.42 7.42 15.82
N ALA A 159 -5.51 8.02 15.33
CA ALA A 159 -6.72 8.21 16.12
C ALA A 159 -7.31 6.87 16.57
N HIS A 160 -7.34 5.86 15.68
CA HIS A 160 -7.82 4.52 16.02
C HIS A 160 -7.00 3.87 17.15
N VAL A 161 -5.66 3.93 17.09
CA VAL A 161 -4.80 3.40 18.15
C VAL A 161 -4.95 4.19 19.45
N ALA A 162 -5.03 5.52 19.39
CA ALA A 162 -5.23 6.36 20.57
C ALA A 162 -6.56 6.05 21.28
N GLN A 163 -7.63 5.83 20.53
CA GLN A 163 -8.92 5.40 21.07
C GLN A 163 -8.81 4.03 21.74
N ALA A 164 -8.24 3.04 21.06
CA ALA A 164 -8.10 1.68 21.59
C ALA A 164 -7.22 1.64 22.86
N GLN A 165 -6.20 2.51 22.96
CA GLN A 165 -5.39 2.68 24.17
C GLN A 165 -6.19 3.29 25.32
N GLY A 166 -7.04 4.27 25.04
CA GLY A 166 -7.95 4.87 26.04
C GLY A 166 -8.96 3.86 26.61
N GLU A 167 -9.37 2.88 25.80
CA GLU A 167 -10.27 1.79 26.20
C GLU A 167 -9.53 0.63 26.91
N GLY A 168 -8.21 0.65 26.96
CA GLY A 168 -7.39 -0.36 27.62
C GLY A 168 -7.24 -1.68 26.83
N ASP A 169 -7.44 -1.66 25.50
CA ASP A 169 -7.22 -2.85 24.67
C ASP A 169 -5.72 -3.18 24.59
N PRO A 170 -5.27 -4.36 25.05
CA PRO A 170 -3.86 -4.77 24.94
C PRO A 170 -3.36 -4.82 23.48
N LYS A 171 -4.25 -4.99 22.49
CA LYS A 171 -3.90 -4.96 21.05
C LYS A 171 -3.54 -3.57 20.56
N ALA A 172 -3.83 -2.53 21.33
CA ALA A 172 -3.49 -1.16 20.98
C ALA A 172 -2.01 -0.83 21.22
N SER A 173 -1.27 -1.69 21.93
CA SER A 173 0.18 -1.52 22.17
C SER A 173 1.06 -2.38 21.27
N TYR A 174 0.56 -3.53 20.81
CA TYR A 174 1.33 -4.52 20.05
C TYR A 174 0.57 -5.09 18.86
N THR A 175 1.30 -5.40 17.80
CA THR A 175 0.73 -6.10 16.64
C THR A 175 0.73 -7.62 16.86
N GLY A 176 -0.47 -8.19 17.05
CA GLY A 176 -0.67 -9.64 17.16
C GLY A 176 0.29 -10.33 18.13
N SER A 177 1.18 -11.17 17.60
CA SER A 177 2.23 -11.87 18.34
C SER A 177 3.29 -10.91 18.91
N SER A 178 2.98 -10.21 20.02
CA SER A 178 3.80 -9.53 21.08
C SER A 178 5.20 -8.93 20.79
N ALA A 179 5.80 -9.06 19.61
CA ALA A 179 7.21 -8.79 19.34
C ALA A 179 7.43 -7.46 18.61
N VAL A 180 6.41 -6.93 17.93
CA VAL A 180 6.53 -5.69 17.13
C VAL A 180 5.67 -4.59 17.74
N PRO A 181 6.28 -3.47 18.19
CA PRO A 181 5.56 -2.32 18.71
C PRO A 181 4.58 -1.74 17.68
N VAL A 182 3.41 -1.29 18.13
CA VAL A 182 2.40 -0.66 17.25
C VAL A 182 2.94 0.55 16.48
N GLY A 183 3.90 1.29 17.05
CA GLY A 183 4.52 2.44 16.40
C GLY A 183 5.15 2.11 15.05
N ARG A 184 5.83 0.96 14.94
CA ARG A 184 6.40 0.51 13.67
C ARG A 184 5.34 0.14 12.63
N TRP A 185 4.21 -0.39 13.09
CA TRP A 185 3.08 -0.65 12.21
C TRP A 185 2.48 0.65 11.69
N LEU A 186 2.32 1.67 12.54
CA LEU A 186 1.83 2.99 12.15
C LEU A 186 2.77 3.66 11.13
N GLU A 187 4.08 3.63 11.37
CA GLU A 187 5.09 4.12 10.41
C GLU A 187 4.99 3.38 9.08
N CYS A 188 4.90 2.05 9.12
CA CYS A 188 4.76 1.24 7.91
C CYS A 188 3.47 1.56 7.16
N TRP A 189 2.33 1.64 7.86
CA TRP A 189 1.03 1.95 7.27
C TRP A 189 0.99 3.33 6.63
N ALA A 190 1.54 4.35 7.30
CA ALA A 190 1.60 5.71 6.78
C ALA A 190 2.39 5.78 5.46
N ALA A 191 3.47 4.98 5.36
CA ALA A 191 4.35 4.89 4.20
C ALA A 191 3.85 3.97 3.07
N MET A 192 2.76 3.22 3.26
CA MET A 192 2.16 2.40 2.20
C MET A 192 1.43 3.28 1.18
N ASP A 193 1.72 3.06 -0.11
CA ASP A 193 0.92 3.59 -1.22
C ASP A 193 -0.18 2.59 -1.57
N LEU A 194 -1.43 3.04 -1.47
CA LEU A 194 -2.63 2.26 -1.77
C LEU A 194 -3.49 2.92 -2.85
N THR A 195 -3.02 4.05 -3.40
CA THR A 195 -3.80 4.89 -4.33
C THR A 195 -4.09 4.19 -5.66
N SER A 196 -3.27 3.21 -6.04
CA SER A 196 -3.44 2.42 -7.26
C SER A 196 -4.47 1.29 -7.13
N LEU A 197 -4.91 0.95 -5.92
CA LEU A 197 -5.82 -0.16 -5.69
C LEU A 197 -7.29 0.23 -5.91
N HIS A 198 -8.05 -0.68 -6.50
CA HIS A 198 -9.46 -0.48 -6.81
C HIS A 198 -10.28 -0.13 -5.55
N SER A 199 -11.16 0.87 -5.67
CA SER A 199 -12.02 1.40 -4.60
C SER A 199 -11.31 2.06 -3.42
N TYR A 200 -10.00 2.34 -3.50
CA TYR A 200 -9.31 3.12 -2.46
C TYR A 200 -9.87 4.57 -2.41
N PRO A 201 -10.10 5.17 -1.22
CA PRO A 201 -9.82 4.68 0.14
C PRO A 201 -11.01 4.04 0.87
N ARG A 202 -12.08 3.57 0.20
CA ARG A 202 -13.32 3.10 0.87
C ARG A 202 -13.12 1.97 1.88
N TRP A 203 -12.12 1.12 1.67
CA TRP A 203 -11.90 -0.10 2.46
C TRP A 203 -10.63 -0.07 3.30
N ASP A 204 -9.87 1.03 3.29
CA ASP A 204 -8.54 1.09 3.87
C ASP A 204 -8.52 0.77 5.37
N GLY A 205 -9.51 1.23 6.14
CA GLY A 205 -9.67 0.88 7.55
C GLY A 205 -9.91 -0.61 7.81
N ILE A 206 -10.64 -1.29 6.91
CA ILE A 206 -10.85 -2.74 7.01
C ILE A 206 -9.52 -3.48 6.77
N VAL A 207 -8.75 -3.06 5.77
CA VAL A 207 -7.43 -3.64 5.46
C VAL A 207 -6.42 -3.33 6.57
N TYR A 208 -6.48 -2.15 7.19
CA TYR A 208 -5.66 -1.83 8.36
C TYR A 208 -5.88 -2.85 9.48
N THR A 209 -7.14 -3.04 9.89
CA THR A 209 -7.50 -3.97 10.97
C THR A 209 -7.17 -5.41 10.61
N LEU A 210 -7.29 -5.76 9.32
CA LEU A 210 -6.95 -7.09 8.80
C LEU A 210 -5.43 -7.34 8.84
N LEU A 211 -4.59 -6.39 8.43
CA LEU A 211 -3.14 -6.56 8.33
C LEU A 211 -2.43 -6.47 9.68
N GLN A 212 -2.90 -5.62 10.60
CA GLN A 212 -2.29 -5.41 11.91
C GLN A 212 -1.92 -6.72 12.65
N PRO A 213 -2.81 -7.73 12.80
CA PRO A 213 -2.45 -8.99 13.48
C PRO A 213 -1.41 -9.82 12.70
N TYR A 214 -1.30 -9.66 11.39
CA TYR A 214 -0.34 -10.38 10.53
C TYR A 214 0.98 -9.64 10.36
N PHE A 215 1.14 -8.41 10.86
CA PHE A 215 2.29 -7.56 10.58
C PHE A 215 3.64 -8.24 10.92
N ALA A 216 3.75 -8.87 12.10
CA ALA A 216 4.96 -9.62 12.47
C ALA A 216 5.27 -10.77 11.49
N THR A 217 4.25 -11.50 11.05
CA THR A 217 4.37 -12.57 10.05
C THR A 217 4.82 -12.03 8.70
N LEU A 218 4.28 -10.89 8.27
CA LEU A 218 4.66 -10.21 7.03
C LEU A 218 6.11 -9.71 7.09
N CYS A 219 6.56 -9.16 8.22
CA CYS A 219 7.97 -8.78 8.41
C CYS A 219 8.90 -9.98 8.27
N ARG A 220 8.53 -11.13 8.86
CA ARG A 220 9.31 -12.38 8.73
C ARG A 220 9.35 -12.87 7.29
N LEU A 221 8.21 -12.84 6.59
CA LEU A 221 8.12 -13.23 5.18
C LEU A 221 9.01 -12.35 4.33
N TYR A 222 8.89 -11.02 4.47
CA TYR A 222 9.73 -10.06 3.79
C TYR A 222 11.23 -10.32 4.04
N ALA A 223 11.63 -10.42 5.31
CA ALA A 223 13.02 -10.67 5.68
C ALA A 223 13.54 -12.03 5.20
N ALA A 224 12.68 -13.04 5.04
CA ALA A 224 13.08 -14.36 4.54
C ALA A 224 13.44 -14.37 3.04
N TYR A 225 12.96 -13.39 2.28
CA TYR A 225 13.31 -13.21 0.87
C TYR A 225 14.34 -12.09 0.64
N ALA A 226 14.20 -10.97 1.36
CA ALA A 226 15.06 -9.80 1.19
C ALA A 226 16.47 -10.02 1.77
N ALA A 227 16.58 -10.77 2.87
CA ALA A 227 17.86 -11.00 3.50
C ALA A 227 18.82 -11.81 2.62
N PRO A 228 20.12 -11.47 2.60
CA PRO A 228 21.11 -12.28 1.93
C PRO A 228 21.22 -13.66 2.58
N ALA A 229 21.60 -14.66 1.77
CA ALA A 229 21.97 -15.97 2.27
C ALA A 229 23.13 -15.85 3.28
N PRO A 230 23.15 -16.64 4.36
CA PRO A 230 24.21 -16.58 5.37
C PRO A 230 25.54 -16.99 4.74
N ARG A 231 26.60 -16.21 4.97
CA ARG A 231 27.95 -16.43 4.43
C ARG A 231 29.02 -16.57 5.51
N ALA A 232 28.78 -16.00 6.69
CA ALA A 232 29.73 -15.96 7.79
C ALA A 232 29.09 -16.39 9.11
N GLU A 233 29.94 -16.60 10.13
CA GLU A 233 29.51 -16.94 11.49
C GLU A 233 28.60 -15.87 12.10
N ALA A 234 28.81 -14.58 11.77
CA ALA A 234 27.97 -13.47 12.20
C ALA A 234 26.52 -13.59 11.69
N ASP A 235 26.31 -14.22 10.53
CA ASP A 235 24.98 -14.37 9.92
C ASP A 235 24.15 -15.49 10.58
N LEU A 236 24.75 -16.31 11.45
CA LEU A 236 24.04 -17.39 12.15
C LEU A 236 23.19 -16.90 13.33
N SER A 237 23.36 -15.64 13.73
CA SER A 237 22.61 -14.99 14.81
C SER A 237 22.10 -13.61 14.38
N PRO A 238 21.25 -13.53 13.33
CA PRO A 238 20.70 -12.26 12.91
C PRO A 238 19.81 -11.66 14.02
N PRO A 239 19.60 -10.33 14.03
CA PRO A 239 18.58 -9.75 14.89
C PRO A 239 17.20 -10.38 14.59
N PRO A 240 16.23 -10.26 15.51
CA PRO A 240 14.85 -10.66 15.24
C PRO A 240 14.40 -10.14 13.86
N LEU A 241 13.80 -11.02 13.05
CA LEU A 241 13.49 -10.75 11.64
C LEU A 241 12.62 -9.50 11.50
N GLU A 242 11.81 -9.18 12.49
CA GLU A 242 10.93 -8.02 12.53
C GLU A 242 11.68 -6.70 12.72
N ILE A 243 12.83 -6.75 13.40
CA ILE A 243 13.75 -5.61 13.50
C ILE A 243 14.60 -5.51 12.25
N TRP A 244 14.98 -6.65 11.67
CA TRP A 244 15.80 -6.65 10.48
C TRP A 244 15.04 -6.16 9.25
N ALA A 245 13.75 -6.50 9.13
CA ALA A 245 12.90 -6.14 8.01
C ALA A 245 12.91 -4.64 7.68
N SER A 246 12.98 -3.74 8.66
CA SER A 246 13.01 -2.29 8.39
C SER A 246 14.32 -1.80 7.77
N SER A 247 15.39 -2.58 7.85
CA SER A 247 16.70 -2.25 7.28
C SER A 247 17.00 -2.97 5.96
N LEU A 248 16.11 -3.88 5.55
CA LEU A 248 16.28 -4.66 4.34
C LEU A 248 15.55 -3.99 3.17
N GLU A 249 16.11 -4.16 1.98
CA GLU A 249 15.47 -3.82 0.71
C GLU A 249 15.27 -5.11 -0.09
N MET A 250 14.08 -5.30 -0.66
CA MET A 250 13.78 -6.43 -1.53
C MET A 250 13.95 -6.04 -2.99
N VAL A 251 14.71 -6.83 -3.75
CA VAL A 251 14.88 -6.62 -5.20
C VAL A 251 13.81 -7.36 -6.01
N PRO A 252 13.53 -6.96 -7.27
CA PRO A 252 12.49 -7.57 -8.10
C PRO A 252 12.62 -9.09 -8.27
N GLU A 253 13.83 -9.64 -8.33
CA GLU A 253 14.04 -11.09 -8.47
C GLU A 253 13.61 -11.87 -7.21
N GLN A 254 13.80 -11.26 -6.04
CA GLN A 254 13.35 -11.83 -4.76
C GLN A 254 11.82 -11.78 -4.68
N TRP A 255 11.21 -10.68 -5.13
CA TRP A 255 9.76 -10.56 -5.26
C TRP A 255 9.17 -11.60 -6.21
N ALA A 256 9.75 -11.76 -7.40
CA ALA A 256 9.32 -12.79 -8.37
C ALA A 256 9.38 -14.19 -7.77
N SER A 257 10.45 -14.52 -7.04
CA SER A 257 10.59 -15.80 -6.34
C SER A 257 9.48 -16.01 -5.31
N LEU A 258 9.15 -14.98 -4.54
CA LEU A 258 8.06 -15.04 -3.56
C LEU A 258 6.71 -15.28 -4.24
N VAL A 259 6.38 -14.54 -5.30
CA VAL A 259 5.09 -14.66 -6.00
C VAL A 259 4.89 -16.07 -6.55
N VAL A 260 5.96 -16.69 -7.08
CA VAL A 260 5.96 -18.08 -7.54
C VAL A 260 5.82 -19.05 -6.36
N ASP A 261 6.56 -18.85 -5.27
CA ASP A 261 6.52 -19.71 -4.08
C ASP A 261 5.17 -19.62 -3.32
N MET A 262 4.46 -18.50 -3.44
CA MET A 262 3.07 -18.33 -2.98
C MET A 262 2.06 -19.02 -3.90
N GLY A 263 2.49 -19.43 -5.10
CA GLY A 263 1.64 -20.05 -6.11
C GLY A 263 0.60 -19.08 -6.67
N LEU A 264 0.95 -17.80 -6.79
CA LEU A 264 0.12 -16.79 -7.46
C LEU A 264 0.22 -16.91 -8.99
N CYS A 265 1.40 -17.30 -9.48
CA CYS A 265 1.63 -17.65 -10.87
C CYS A 265 2.76 -18.69 -11.00
N SER A 266 2.89 -19.31 -12.17
CA SER A 266 4.03 -20.19 -12.47
C SER A 266 5.24 -19.40 -12.97
N ALA A 267 6.43 -19.99 -12.86
CA ALA A 267 7.62 -19.44 -13.52
C ALA A 267 7.40 -19.42 -15.05
N GLY A 268 7.39 -18.23 -15.66
CA GLY A 268 7.11 -18.01 -17.08
C GLY A 268 5.67 -17.63 -17.41
N ASP A 269 4.79 -17.50 -16.41
CA ASP A 269 3.45 -16.92 -16.59
C ASP A 269 3.55 -15.42 -16.91
N GLU A 270 2.80 -14.93 -17.89
CA GLU A 270 2.76 -13.51 -18.27
C GLU A 270 2.29 -12.62 -17.11
N ARG A 271 1.49 -13.17 -16.18
CA ARG A 271 1.06 -12.47 -14.96
C ARG A 271 2.22 -12.09 -14.04
N LEU A 272 3.36 -12.78 -14.13
CA LEU A 272 4.55 -12.42 -13.36
C LEU A 272 5.04 -11.02 -13.72
N ALA A 273 4.93 -10.62 -14.99
CA ALA A 273 5.28 -9.27 -15.43
C ALA A 273 4.36 -8.23 -14.79
N LEU A 274 3.05 -8.51 -14.68
CA LEU A 274 2.10 -7.62 -14.00
C LEU A 274 2.43 -7.47 -12.51
N PHE A 275 2.81 -8.56 -11.82
CA PHE A 275 3.21 -8.48 -10.42
C PHE A 275 4.53 -7.75 -10.21
N LEU A 276 5.48 -7.84 -11.16
CA LEU A 276 6.73 -7.10 -11.14
C LEU A 276 6.49 -5.62 -11.40
N GLU A 277 5.71 -5.28 -12.41
CA GLU A 277 5.33 -3.90 -12.71
C GLU A 277 4.62 -3.27 -11.50
N ALA A 278 3.66 -3.96 -10.89
CA ALA A 278 2.97 -3.48 -9.70
C ALA A 278 3.89 -3.26 -8.48
N PHE A 279 5.00 -3.99 -8.39
CA PHE A 279 6.02 -3.84 -7.34
C PHE A 279 6.99 -2.69 -7.65
N GLU A 280 7.38 -2.54 -8.91
CA GLU A 280 8.25 -1.48 -9.39
C GLU A 280 7.56 -0.12 -9.44
N SER A 281 6.25 -0.09 -9.74
CA SER A 281 5.45 1.12 -9.87
C SER A 281 5.19 1.81 -8.54
N GLN A 282 5.27 1.09 -7.41
CA GLN A 282 5.14 1.69 -6.09
C GLN A 282 6.28 2.68 -5.88
N GLN A 283 5.96 3.97 -5.87
CA GLN A 283 6.90 5.01 -5.52
C GLN A 283 6.83 5.22 -4.00
N PRO A 284 7.96 5.51 -3.35
CA PRO A 284 7.91 5.99 -1.98
C PRO A 284 7.08 7.27 -1.98
N LEU A 285 6.01 7.29 -1.17
CA LEU A 285 5.36 8.54 -0.86
C LEU A 285 6.45 9.49 -0.35
N PRO A 286 6.55 10.72 -0.89
CA PRO A 286 7.48 11.70 -0.35
C PRO A 286 7.18 11.77 1.14
N SER A 287 8.17 11.42 1.97
CA SER A 287 8.04 11.48 3.41
C SER A 287 7.51 12.87 3.71
N HIS A 288 6.26 12.94 4.16
CA HIS A 288 5.57 14.20 4.40
C HIS A 288 6.50 14.96 5.32
N GLU A 289 7.15 16.02 4.82
CA GLU A 289 8.02 16.82 5.67
C GLU A 289 7.13 17.23 6.85
N PRO A 290 7.51 16.88 8.09
CA PRO A 290 6.67 17.16 9.23
C PRO A 290 6.47 18.67 9.24
N ASN A 291 5.19 19.08 9.13
CA ASN A 291 4.78 20.46 9.39
C ASN A 291 5.52 20.95 10.66
N ASP A 292 6.03 22.18 10.60
CA ASP A 292 6.83 22.95 11.58
C ASP A 292 6.24 23.05 13.02
N HIS A 293 5.68 21.98 13.58
CA HIS A 293 5.36 21.88 14.99
C HIS A 293 6.58 21.34 15.74
N ALA A 294 7.36 22.30 16.24
CA ALA A 294 8.44 22.13 17.19
C ALA A 294 7.99 21.28 18.37
N ASP A 295 8.48 20.03 18.45
CA ASP A 295 8.69 19.20 19.65
C ASP A 295 9.06 17.73 19.32
N TYR A 296 9.28 17.38 18.05
CA TYR A 296 9.78 16.04 17.70
C TYR A 296 11.27 15.88 18.01
N VAL A 297 11.59 15.07 19.02
CA VAL A 297 12.95 14.61 19.31
C VAL A 297 13.35 13.63 18.18
N PRO A 298 14.43 13.89 17.41
CA PRO A 298 14.87 12.97 16.37
C PRO A 298 15.36 11.67 17.03
N SER A 299 14.61 10.59 16.85
CA SER A 299 15.14 9.24 17.06
C SER A 299 16.19 8.99 15.98
N SER A 300 17.41 8.62 16.39
CA SER A 300 18.64 8.62 15.58
C SER A 300 18.68 7.54 14.48
N SER A 301 17.74 7.57 13.56
CA SER A 301 17.60 6.63 12.44
C SER A 301 17.47 7.38 11.11
N ASP A 302 18.27 8.44 10.93
CA ASP A 302 18.45 9.09 9.63
C ASP A 302 19.36 8.21 8.74
N TYR A 303 18.81 7.09 8.29
CA TYR A 303 19.31 6.30 7.16
C TYR A 303 18.43 6.60 5.96
N VAL A 304 18.49 7.83 5.43
CA VAL A 304 18.11 8.07 4.04
C VAL A 304 19.30 7.66 3.19
N SER A 305 19.48 6.34 3.03
CA SER A 305 20.35 5.81 2.00
C SER A 305 19.71 6.11 0.65
N SER A 306 20.31 7.03 -0.08
CA SER A 306 20.12 7.21 -1.52
C SER A 306 20.76 6.02 -2.26
N SER A 307 20.23 4.82 -2.02
CA SER A 307 20.58 3.62 -2.78
C SER A 307 19.89 3.73 -4.14
N SER A 308 20.68 3.99 -5.18
CA SER A 308 20.31 3.80 -6.58
C SER A 308 20.02 2.34 -6.96
N GLY A 309 20.00 1.43 -5.98
CA GLY A 309 19.57 0.05 -6.16
C GLY A 309 18.04 0.02 -6.12
N GLY A 310 17.40 -0.52 -7.15
CA GLY A 310 15.94 -0.64 -7.27
C GLY A 310 15.26 -1.54 -6.22
N GLY A 311 15.83 -1.64 -5.02
CA GLY A 311 15.22 -2.28 -3.87
C GLY A 311 13.95 -1.54 -3.43
N ARG A 312 13.06 -2.29 -2.80
CA ARG A 312 11.81 -1.78 -2.24
C ARG A 312 11.76 -2.11 -0.76
N SER A 313 11.34 -1.15 0.06
CA SER A 313 11.24 -1.31 1.52
C SER A 313 9.99 -2.09 1.93
N LEU A 314 9.87 -2.42 3.22
CA LEU A 314 8.75 -3.18 3.78
C LEU A 314 7.36 -2.58 3.44
N PRO A 315 7.10 -1.26 3.53
CA PRO A 315 5.80 -0.69 3.12
C PRO A 315 5.44 -0.99 1.66
N HIS A 316 6.39 -0.83 0.74
CA HIS A 316 6.20 -1.12 -0.69
C HIS A 316 5.90 -2.59 -0.93
N PHE A 317 6.59 -3.47 -0.21
CA PHE A 317 6.33 -4.89 -0.25
C PHE A 317 4.88 -5.22 0.15
N ILE A 318 4.36 -4.62 1.24
CA ILE A 318 2.98 -4.88 1.68
C ILE A 318 1.98 -4.30 0.67
N SER A 319 2.21 -3.09 0.16
CA SER A 319 1.38 -2.51 -0.91
C SER A 319 1.32 -3.40 -2.15
N ALA A 320 2.48 -3.87 -2.63
CA ALA A 320 2.57 -4.79 -3.77
C ALA A 320 1.90 -6.15 -3.47
N LEU A 321 1.96 -6.62 -2.23
CA LEU A 321 1.28 -7.85 -1.80
C LEU A 321 -0.24 -7.72 -1.87
N LEU A 322 -0.80 -6.56 -1.51
CA LEU A 322 -2.23 -6.26 -1.67
C LEU A 322 -2.64 -6.22 -3.15
N SER A 323 -1.83 -5.56 -4.00
CA SER A 323 -2.03 -5.54 -5.46
C SER A 323 -1.96 -6.95 -6.07
N ALA A 324 -1.03 -7.77 -5.59
CA ALA A 324 -0.90 -9.15 -6.02
C ALA A 324 -2.08 -10.01 -5.57
N ALA A 325 -2.54 -9.85 -4.32
CA ALA A 325 -3.74 -10.52 -3.79
C ALA A 325 -4.96 -10.23 -4.66
N PHE A 326 -5.19 -8.95 -4.94
CA PHE A 326 -6.35 -8.50 -5.70
C PHE A 326 -6.30 -8.97 -7.17
N THR A 327 -5.15 -8.83 -7.84
CA THR A 327 -4.96 -9.30 -9.22
C THR A 327 -5.08 -10.82 -9.32
N PHE A 328 -4.60 -11.57 -8.32
CA PHE A 328 -4.74 -13.02 -8.28
C PHE A 328 -6.19 -13.47 -8.11
N ALA A 329 -6.95 -12.79 -7.23
CA ALA A 329 -8.37 -13.09 -7.01
C ALA A 329 -9.26 -12.72 -8.21
N ASN A 330 -8.85 -11.72 -9.00
CA ASN A 330 -9.62 -11.18 -10.11
C ASN A 330 -8.83 -11.27 -11.44
N PRO A 331 -8.64 -12.48 -11.98
CA PRO A 331 -7.95 -12.64 -13.27
C PRO A 331 -8.72 -11.91 -14.37
N GLY A 332 -8.04 -11.04 -15.11
CA GLY A 332 -8.65 -10.21 -16.16
C GLY A 332 -9.14 -8.85 -15.69
N TYR A 333 -9.00 -8.49 -14.41
CA TYR A 333 -9.34 -7.14 -13.93
C TYR A 333 -8.61 -6.04 -14.73
N VAL A 334 -7.31 -6.23 -15.02
CA VAL A 334 -6.52 -5.23 -15.75
C VAL A 334 -7.09 -4.99 -17.14
N ASP A 335 -7.41 -6.07 -17.86
CA ASP A 335 -7.99 -5.99 -19.21
C ASP A 335 -9.40 -5.40 -19.18
N ALA A 336 -10.24 -5.83 -18.23
CA ALA A 336 -11.59 -5.32 -18.02
C ALA A 336 -11.60 -3.83 -17.62
N ALA A 337 -10.64 -3.41 -16.78
CA ALA A 337 -10.47 -2.03 -16.38
C ALA A 337 -10.05 -1.15 -17.55
N ALA A 338 -9.10 -1.61 -18.37
CA ALA A 338 -8.68 -0.94 -19.59
C ALA A 338 -9.80 -0.85 -20.64
N ALA A 339 -10.62 -1.90 -20.76
CA ALA A 339 -11.74 -1.97 -21.70
C ALA A 339 -12.96 -1.14 -21.26
N GLY A 340 -13.04 -0.73 -19.99
CA GLY A 340 -14.22 -0.04 -19.49
C GLY A 340 -15.36 -0.96 -19.05
N ASP A 341 -15.12 -2.27 -18.93
CA ASP A 341 -16.15 -3.32 -18.74
C ASP A 341 -15.89 -4.13 -17.47
N ILE A 342 -15.93 -3.46 -16.31
CA ILE A 342 -15.70 -4.10 -15.01
C ILE A 342 -17.04 -4.62 -14.49
N ASP A 343 -17.18 -5.95 -14.38
CA ASP A 343 -18.31 -6.58 -13.69
C ASP A 343 -18.10 -6.50 -12.17
N ILE A 344 -18.69 -5.46 -11.56
CA ILE A 344 -18.54 -5.15 -10.12
C ILE A 344 -19.08 -6.30 -9.26
N ASP A 345 -20.13 -6.98 -9.71
CA ASP A 345 -20.79 -8.05 -8.94
C ASP A 345 -19.94 -9.33 -8.88
N ARG A 346 -19.00 -9.49 -9.83
CA ARG A 346 -18.05 -10.62 -9.84
C ARG A 346 -16.72 -10.28 -9.19
N LEU A 347 -16.45 -9.01 -8.90
CA LEU A 347 -15.18 -8.57 -8.38
C LEU A 347 -15.05 -8.95 -6.89
N ILE A 348 -14.02 -9.71 -6.56
CA ILE A 348 -13.62 -9.98 -5.17
C ILE A 348 -12.93 -8.72 -4.64
N ALA A 349 -13.48 -8.16 -3.57
CA ALA A 349 -12.97 -6.93 -2.97
C ALA A 349 -11.54 -7.10 -2.42
N VAL A 350 -10.79 -5.98 -2.31
CA VAL A 350 -9.42 -5.97 -1.77
C VAL A 350 -9.32 -6.58 -0.37
N PRO A 351 -10.20 -6.27 0.60
CA PRO A 351 -10.14 -6.91 1.92
C PRO A 351 -10.29 -8.43 1.87
N GLU A 352 -11.21 -8.93 1.05
CA GLU A 352 -11.51 -10.36 0.96
C GLU A 352 -10.37 -11.13 0.26
N SER A 353 -9.87 -10.60 -0.86
CA SER A 353 -8.71 -11.18 -1.55
C SER A 353 -7.45 -11.17 -0.67
N THR A 354 -7.25 -10.11 0.11
CA THR A 354 -6.16 -10.02 1.10
C THR A 354 -6.31 -11.06 2.20
N ALA A 355 -7.51 -11.22 2.76
CA ALA A 355 -7.75 -12.20 3.82
C ALA A 355 -7.43 -13.63 3.35
N ARG A 356 -7.92 -14.02 2.16
CA ARG A 356 -7.61 -15.33 1.55
C ARG A 356 -6.10 -15.54 1.37
N LEU A 357 -5.37 -14.50 0.92
CA LEU A 357 -3.92 -14.57 0.77
C LEU A 357 -3.19 -14.79 2.11
N LEU A 358 -3.58 -14.02 3.13
CA LEU A 358 -2.98 -14.05 4.47
C LEU A 358 -3.26 -15.37 5.20
N GLU A 359 -4.43 -15.98 4.99
CA GLU A 359 -4.83 -17.22 5.64
C GLU A 359 -4.26 -18.45 4.92
N ASP A 360 -4.37 -18.50 3.59
CA ASP A 360 -4.07 -19.72 2.83
C ASP A 360 -2.61 -19.81 2.37
N ARG A 361 -1.99 -18.68 1.99
CA ARG A 361 -0.71 -18.68 1.25
C ARG A 361 0.45 -18.21 2.10
N VAL A 362 0.31 -17.08 2.79
CA VAL A 362 1.41 -16.49 3.58
C VAL A 362 2.01 -17.45 4.60
N PRO A 363 1.24 -18.19 5.44
CA PRO A 363 1.82 -19.05 6.46
C PRO A 363 2.61 -20.21 5.82
N LEU A 364 2.05 -20.83 4.78
CA LEU A 364 2.68 -21.95 4.09
C LEU A 364 3.98 -21.53 3.41
N THR A 365 3.97 -20.40 2.68
CA THR A 365 5.16 -19.88 2.02
C THR A 365 6.23 -19.45 3.02
N LEU A 366 5.83 -18.80 4.12
CA LEU A 366 6.75 -18.45 5.19
C LEU A 366 7.41 -19.69 5.79
N MET A 367 6.64 -20.74 6.11
CA MET A 367 7.20 -21.97 6.67
C MET A 367 8.19 -22.65 5.71
N ARG A 368 7.85 -22.74 4.42
CA ARG A 368 8.77 -23.28 3.39
C ARG A 368 10.07 -22.48 3.31
N ARG A 369 9.96 -21.16 3.35
CA ARG A 369 11.14 -20.28 3.25
C ARG A 369 11.99 -20.30 4.51
N CYS A 370 11.37 -20.29 5.69
CA CYS A 370 12.06 -20.47 6.96
C CYS A 370 12.80 -21.81 7.00
N HIS A 371 12.19 -22.88 6.48
CA HIS A 371 12.82 -24.19 6.37
C HIS A 371 14.06 -24.16 5.47
N ALA A 372 13.93 -23.63 4.25
CA ALA A 372 15.04 -23.51 3.31
C ALA A 372 16.19 -22.66 3.88
N ARG A 373 15.87 -21.55 4.54
CA ARG A 373 16.87 -20.70 5.20
C ARG A 373 17.58 -21.41 6.35
N LEU A 374 16.81 -22.04 7.25
CA LEU A 374 17.38 -22.76 8.39
C LEU A 374 18.27 -23.93 7.94
N GLN A 375 17.90 -24.59 6.84
CA GLN A 375 18.75 -25.60 6.19
C GLN A 375 20.10 -25.00 5.75
N GLN A 376 20.10 -23.84 5.07
CA GLN A 376 21.33 -23.15 4.68
C GLN A 376 22.18 -22.75 5.89
N GLU A 377 21.56 -22.25 6.96
CA GLU A 377 22.27 -21.90 8.20
C GLU A 377 22.89 -23.13 8.87
N VAL A 378 22.19 -24.26 8.88
CA VAL A 378 22.71 -25.54 9.38
C VAL A 378 23.91 -26.01 8.55
N ASP A 379 23.83 -25.90 7.22
CA ASP A 379 24.90 -26.35 6.33
C ASP A 379 26.14 -25.45 6.44
N LEU A 380 25.96 -24.13 6.52
CA LEU A 380 27.04 -23.19 6.83
C LEU A 380 27.65 -23.49 8.20
N ALA A 381 26.84 -23.71 9.22
CA ALA A 381 27.34 -24.01 10.56
C ALA A 381 28.11 -25.35 10.58
N LYS A 382 27.69 -26.37 9.82
CA LYS A 382 28.48 -27.61 9.66
C LYS A 382 29.83 -27.34 8.97
N ALA A 383 29.85 -26.52 7.93
CA ALA A 383 31.08 -26.15 7.23
C ALA A 383 32.07 -25.40 8.15
N LEU A 384 31.58 -24.42 8.91
CA LEU A 384 32.37 -23.67 9.88
C LEU A 384 32.87 -24.56 11.04
N LEU A 385 32.05 -25.52 11.48
CA LEU A 385 32.44 -26.49 12.51
C LEU A 385 33.60 -27.36 12.02
N ASN A 386 33.54 -27.83 10.77
CA ASN A 386 34.61 -28.60 10.15
C ASN A 386 35.92 -27.80 10.03
N ASP A 387 35.84 -26.52 9.63
CA ASP A 387 37.00 -25.63 9.57
C ASP A 387 37.62 -25.39 10.97
N LYS A 388 36.80 -25.11 11.99
CA LYS A 388 37.27 -24.95 13.39
C LYS A 388 37.93 -26.24 13.90
N SER A 389 37.36 -27.41 13.59
CA SER A 389 37.93 -28.71 13.93
C SER A 389 39.30 -28.94 13.25
N ALA A 390 39.42 -28.61 11.97
CA ALA A 390 40.69 -28.68 11.24
C ALA A 390 41.76 -27.75 11.85
N LYS A 391 41.38 -26.51 12.20
CA LYS A 391 42.27 -25.54 12.88
C LYS A 391 42.71 -26.02 14.26
N LEU A 392 41.85 -26.71 15.00
CA LEU A 392 42.21 -27.35 16.26
C LEU A 392 43.19 -28.52 16.06
N GLN A 393 42.98 -29.37 15.06
CA GLN A 393 43.90 -30.46 14.72
C GLN A 393 45.28 -29.94 14.31
N GLN A 394 45.33 -28.86 13.52
CA GLN A 394 46.58 -28.19 13.18
C GLN A 394 47.28 -27.62 14.43
N ALA A 395 46.53 -27.02 15.37
CA ALA A 395 47.07 -26.52 16.64
C ALA A 395 47.71 -27.64 17.46
N ARG A 396 46.98 -28.75 17.64
CA ARG A 396 47.48 -29.95 18.34
C ARG A 396 48.71 -30.54 17.67
N THR A 397 48.75 -30.55 16.34
CA THR A 397 49.91 -31.02 15.57
C THR A 397 51.13 -30.13 15.80
N ARG A 398 50.94 -28.80 15.83
CA ARG A 398 52.02 -27.83 16.15
C ARG A 398 52.53 -28.01 17.58
N GLU A 399 51.62 -28.12 18.54
CA GLU A 399 51.95 -28.38 19.95
C GLU A 399 52.76 -29.68 20.09
N ARG A 400 52.29 -30.77 19.46
CA ARG A 400 52.99 -32.07 19.45
C ARG A 400 54.38 -31.97 18.81
N ASN A 401 54.50 -31.32 17.66
CA ASN A 401 55.79 -31.15 16.99
C ASN A 401 56.76 -30.34 17.85
N GLN A 402 56.29 -29.28 18.49
CA GLN A 402 57.12 -28.49 19.40
C GLN A 402 57.57 -29.30 20.62
N ALA A 403 56.67 -30.13 21.20
CA ALA A 403 57.03 -31.01 22.29
C ALA A 403 58.10 -32.04 21.88
N ILE A 404 58.01 -32.59 20.66
CA ILE A 404 59.02 -33.49 20.08
C ILE A 404 60.36 -32.76 19.88
N GLU A 405 60.35 -31.53 19.34
CA GLU A 405 61.56 -30.73 19.16
C GLU A 405 62.22 -30.38 20.50
N ALA A 406 61.43 -30.00 21.51
CA ALA A 406 61.91 -29.73 22.86
C ALA A 406 62.55 -30.99 23.49
N ALA A 407 61.88 -32.14 23.40
CA ALA A 407 62.41 -33.42 23.88
C ALA A 407 63.67 -33.87 23.11
N GLY A 408 63.73 -33.61 21.81
CA GLY A 408 64.90 -33.87 20.97
C GLY A 408 66.09 -32.97 21.31
N ALA A 409 65.85 -31.70 21.66
CA ALA A 409 66.89 -30.78 22.10
C ALA A 409 67.51 -31.20 23.44
N LEU A 410 66.71 -31.68 24.38
CA LEU A 410 67.19 -32.27 25.65
C LEU A 410 68.12 -33.47 25.41
N LYS A 411 67.81 -34.33 24.43
CA LYS A 411 68.66 -35.48 24.08
C LYS A 411 69.95 -35.11 23.35
N ARG A 412 70.04 -33.92 22.76
CA ARG A 412 71.23 -33.41 22.05
C ARG A 412 72.14 -32.57 22.95
N GLN A 413 72.00 -32.65 24.28
CA GLN A 413 73.04 -32.12 25.15
C GLN A 413 74.38 -32.74 24.73
N PRO A 414 75.42 -31.91 24.48
CA PRO A 414 76.72 -32.42 24.13
C PRO A 414 77.12 -33.41 25.22
N ARG A 415 77.35 -34.67 24.83
CA ARG A 415 78.22 -35.49 25.66
C ARG A 415 79.55 -34.77 25.64
N ASP A 416 80.04 -34.41 26.82
CA ASP A 416 81.41 -33.99 27.04
C ASP A 416 82.32 -35.19 26.76
N ASP A 417 82.37 -35.61 25.49
CA ASP A 417 83.31 -36.59 24.99
C ASP A 417 84.55 -35.79 24.61
N ASP A 418 85.46 -35.76 25.58
CA ASP A 418 86.86 -35.37 25.54
C ASP A 418 87.55 -36.11 24.38
N ASP A 419 87.78 -35.46 23.23
CA ASP A 419 88.71 -35.96 22.22
C ASP A 419 89.22 -34.84 21.30
N SER A 420 90.50 -34.53 21.52
CA SER A 420 91.42 -33.87 20.61
C SER A 420 91.54 -34.62 19.29
N ASP A 421 90.87 -34.17 18.22
CA ASP A 421 91.17 -34.65 16.87
C ASP A 421 91.09 -33.54 15.80
N GLU A 422 92.25 -32.88 15.62
CA GLU A 422 92.52 -31.92 14.56
C GLU A 422 92.61 -32.62 13.18
N ARG A 423 91.48 -32.90 12.51
CA ARG A 423 91.44 -33.14 11.05
C ARG A 423 90.01 -33.31 10.51
N ARG A 424 89.19 -32.26 10.56
CA ARG A 424 87.95 -32.21 9.76
C ARG A 424 87.98 -31.09 8.71
N PRO A 425 87.83 -31.41 7.41
CA PRO A 425 88.04 -30.44 6.33
C PRO A 425 86.94 -29.36 6.26
N LEU A 426 87.39 -28.11 6.23
CA LEU A 426 86.69 -26.82 6.30
C LEU A 426 85.75 -26.47 5.11
N ARG A 427 85.15 -27.44 4.41
CA ARG A 427 84.48 -27.15 3.11
C ARG A 427 82.97 -26.89 3.12
N HIS A 428 82.30 -26.90 4.28
CA HIS A 428 80.83 -26.69 4.34
C HIS A 428 80.32 -25.57 5.26
N GLN A 429 81.19 -24.75 5.86
CA GLN A 429 80.75 -23.72 6.81
C GLN A 429 80.22 -22.43 6.15
N ALA A 430 80.52 -22.15 4.88
CA ALA A 430 80.18 -20.86 4.27
C ALA A 430 78.74 -20.73 3.72
N LYS A 431 77.93 -21.81 3.67
CA LYS A 431 76.59 -21.78 3.03
C LYS A 431 75.40 -21.78 4.01
N ILE A 432 75.65 -21.77 5.32
CA ILE A 432 74.60 -21.94 6.36
C ILE A 432 74.26 -20.62 7.07
N HIS A 433 74.97 -19.53 6.82
CA HIS A 433 74.75 -18.25 7.52
C HIS A 433 73.69 -17.31 6.91
N GLY A 434 73.05 -17.67 5.79
CA GLY A 434 72.17 -16.76 5.04
C GLY A 434 70.67 -16.77 5.37
N SER A 435 70.16 -17.66 6.23
CA SER A 435 68.69 -17.78 6.45
C SER A 435 68.29 -18.17 7.87
N LYS A 436 69.06 -17.74 8.88
CA LYS A 436 68.57 -17.69 10.27
C LYS A 436 67.65 -16.48 10.43
N GLU A 437 66.49 -16.49 9.77
CA GLU A 437 65.36 -15.77 10.34
C GLU A 437 65.06 -16.43 11.69
N GLU A 438 65.21 -15.67 12.77
CA GLU A 438 64.85 -16.08 14.12
C GLU A 438 63.37 -16.45 14.13
N LYS A 439 63.06 -17.72 13.87
CA LYS A 439 61.75 -18.28 14.16
C LYS A 439 61.55 -18.16 15.67
N LYS A 440 60.87 -17.09 16.07
CA LYS A 440 60.40 -16.86 17.44
C LYS A 440 59.72 -18.15 17.92
N LYS A 441 60.40 -18.91 18.78
CA LYS A 441 59.84 -20.13 19.36
C LYS A 441 58.66 -19.69 20.21
N ALA A 442 57.44 -20.02 19.79
CA ALA A 442 56.25 -19.80 20.59
C ALA A 442 56.42 -20.49 21.95
N ASP A 443 55.90 -19.93 23.04
CA ASP A 443 55.96 -20.59 24.34
C ASP A 443 55.06 -21.85 24.32
N PRO A 444 55.52 -23.04 24.75
CA PRO A 444 54.67 -24.21 24.90
C PRO A 444 53.40 -23.97 25.73
N ALA A 445 53.45 -23.07 26.71
CA ALA A 445 52.28 -22.70 27.49
C ALA A 445 51.24 -21.94 26.65
N GLU A 446 51.69 -21.03 25.76
CA GLU A 446 50.81 -20.32 24.83
C GLU A 446 50.15 -21.27 23.83
N LEU A 447 50.89 -22.26 23.30
CA LEU A 447 50.30 -23.26 22.39
C LEU A 447 49.22 -24.12 23.08
N ARG A 448 49.44 -24.54 24.33
CA ARG A 448 48.43 -25.27 25.12
C ARG A 448 47.18 -24.42 25.35
N ALA A 449 47.34 -23.18 25.78
CA ALA A 449 46.24 -22.25 25.99
C ALA A 449 45.45 -21.99 24.70
N GLU A 450 46.13 -21.92 23.55
CA GLU A 450 45.47 -21.78 22.25
C GLU A 450 44.70 -23.04 21.83
N VAL A 451 45.23 -24.24 22.09
CA VAL A 451 44.51 -25.50 21.86
C VAL A 451 43.26 -25.59 22.73
N GLU A 452 43.37 -25.22 24.00
CA GLU A 452 42.25 -25.20 24.95
C GLU A 452 41.17 -24.20 24.53
N ARG A 453 41.56 -22.95 24.20
CA ARG A 453 40.64 -21.92 23.69
C ARG A 453 39.91 -22.39 22.43
N ARG A 454 40.62 -23.01 21.48
CA ARG A 454 40.00 -23.56 20.26
C ARG A 454 39.07 -24.73 20.53
N GLN A 455 39.39 -25.57 21.50
CA GLN A 455 38.51 -26.67 21.93
C GLN A 455 37.21 -26.12 22.52
N GLN A 456 37.29 -25.12 23.40
CA GLN A 456 36.10 -24.48 23.98
C GLN A 456 35.21 -23.84 22.89
N LEU A 457 35.81 -23.09 21.96
CA LEU A 457 35.08 -22.52 20.82
C LEU A 457 34.40 -23.59 19.96
N LEU A 458 35.05 -24.74 19.76
CA LEU A 458 34.48 -25.85 19.01
C LEU A 458 33.27 -26.47 19.74
N ASP A 459 33.36 -26.62 21.06
CA ASP A 459 32.29 -27.19 21.89
C ASP A 459 31.07 -26.27 21.95
N ASP A 460 31.27 -24.96 22.13
CA ASP A 460 30.20 -23.97 22.12
C ASP A 460 29.51 -23.93 20.74
N PHE A 461 30.30 -23.93 19.66
CA PHE A 461 29.77 -23.92 18.30
C PHE A 461 29.02 -25.21 17.96
N THR A 462 29.46 -26.36 18.48
CA THR A 462 28.76 -27.64 18.34
C THR A 462 27.35 -27.58 18.94
N ARG A 463 27.15 -26.87 20.07
CA ARG A 463 25.82 -26.68 20.67
C ARG A 463 24.90 -25.86 19.76
N VAL A 464 25.44 -24.81 19.12
CA VAL A 464 24.70 -23.99 18.16
C VAL A 464 24.20 -24.82 16.98
N VAL A 465 25.08 -25.64 16.39
CA VAL A 465 24.72 -26.56 15.28
C VAL A 465 23.62 -27.53 15.71
N LYS A 466 23.74 -28.15 16.90
CA LYS A 466 22.73 -29.08 17.42
C LYS A 466 21.37 -28.42 17.63
N ARG A 467 21.35 -27.18 18.16
CA ARG A 467 20.10 -26.43 18.35
C ARG A 467 19.41 -26.13 17.02
N LYS A 468 20.12 -25.54 16.06
CA LYS A 468 19.54 -25.25 14.73
C LYS A 468 19.08 -26.51 14.00
N GLN A 469 19.83 -27.62 14.13
CA GLN A 469 19.42 -28.91 13.57
C GLN A 469 18.14 -29.45 14.21
N ALA A 470 17.92 -29.23 15.52
CA ALA A 470 16.68 -29.61 16.19
C ALA A 470 15.51 -28.73 15.73
N ASP A 471 15.71 -27.41 15.63
CA ASP A 471 14.70 -26.47 15.12
C ASP A 471 14.28 -26.82 13.68
N LEU A 472 15.25 -27.25 12.84
CA LEU A 472 14.99 -27.70 11.47
C LEU A 472 14.12 -28.95 11.43
N VAL A 473 14.37 -29.91 12.32
CA VAL A 473 13.56 -31.15 12.40
C VAL A 473 12.14 -30.85 12.87
N LEU A 474 11.96 -29.93 13.83
CA LEU A 474 10.63 -29.50 14.27
C LEU A 474 9.85 -28.89 13.10
N LEU A 475 10.45 -27.94 12.38
CA LEU A 475 9.81 -27.29 11.25
C LEU A 475 9.50 -28.27 10.10
N GLN A 476 10.37 -29.26 9.85
CA GLN A 476 10.09 -30.33 8.89
C GLN A 476 8.87 -31.17 9.25
N ASN A 477 8.67 -31.46 10.54
CA ASN A 477 7.53 -32.23 11.01
C ASN A 477 6.22 -31.43 10.88
N GLU A 478 6.26 -30.11 11.11
CA GLU A 478 5.11 -29.20 10.92
C GLU A 478 4.77 -28.99 9.45
N LEU A 479 5.79 -28.93 8.57
CA LEU A 479 5.60 -28.72 7.14
C LEU A 479 5.05 -29.98 6.43
N ARG A 480 5.47 -31.17 6.85
CA ARG A 480 5.09 -32.45 6.22
C ARG A 480 3.59 -32.63 5.97
N PRO A 481 2.67 -32.39 6.92
CA PRO A 481 1.23 -32.54 6.68
C PRO A 481 0.63 -31.49 5.74
N LEU A 482 1.31 -30.36 5.52
CA LEU A 482 0.83 -29.24 4.71
C LEU A 482 1.29 -29.29 3.26
N LEU A 483 2.32 -30.10 2.96
CA LEU A 483 2.71 -30.36 1.60
C LEU A 483 1.70 -31.33 0.98
N PRO A 484 1.08 -30.98 -0.16
CA PRO A 484 0.28 -31.96 -0.90
C PRO A 484 1.15 -33.20 -1.13
N ASN A 485 0.60 -34.40 -0.95
CA ASN A 485 1.29 -35.64 -1.25
C ASN A 485 1.63 -35.66 -2.75
N GLU A 486 2.78 -35.11 -3.14
CA GLU A 486 3.24 -35.04 -4.53
C GLU A 486 3.41 -36.45 -5.14
N GLY A 487 3.31 -37.52 -4.34
CA GLY A 487 3.32 -38.92 -4.78
C GLY A 487 1.94 -39.59 -4.92
N GLY A 488 0.82 -38.90 -4.67
CA GLY A 488 -0.53 -39.49 -4.60
C GLY A 488 -1.52 -38.92 -5.61
N GLY A 489 -1.24 -38.98 -6.92
CA GLY A 489 -2.14 -38.38 -7.90
C GLY A 489 -1.82 -38.67 -9.37
N LYS A 490 -1.75 -39.95 -9.76
CA LYS A 490 -2.31 -40.39 -11.05
C LYS A 490 -3.67 -41.01 -10.73
N GLY A 491 -4.74 -40.25 -10.95
CA GLY A 491 -6.12 -40.67 -10.78
C GLY A 491 -7.00 -39.80 -11.65
#